data_AF-A0A937DMM3-F1
#
_entry.id   AF-A0A937DMM3-F1
#
_cell.length_a   1.000
_cell.length_b   1.000
_cell.length_c   1.000
_cell.angle_alpha   90.00
_cell.angle_beta   90.00
_cell.angle_gamma   90.00
#
_symmetry.space_group_name_H-M   'P 1'
#
loop_
_entity.id
_entity.type
_entity.pdbx_description
1 polymer ?
#
loop_
_entity_poly.entity_id
_entity_poly.type
_entity_poly.pdbx_seq_one_letter_code
_entity_poly.pdbx_strand_id
1 'polypeptide(L)'
;MSTLLKDLYSQSFYHQLSIPLKTTIPGFDKKTFLNKILIPAFEAYELKERMAHTAHVLHHFLPKDYSKAATLVIQLIEAIKKEGPAASSIE
;
A
#
# COMPACT_ATOMS: atom_id res chain seq x y z
N MET A 1 0.49 -25.76 -2.81
CA MET A 1 -0.26 -25.15 -1.69
C MET A 1 -0.80 -23.83 -2.21
N SER A 2 -2.10 -23.70 -2.44
CA SER A 2 -2.67 -22.48 -3.01
C SER A 2 -2.57 -21.35 -1.98
N THR A 3 -1.67 -20.41 -2.20
CA THR A 3 -1.64 -19.16 -1.43
C THR A 3 -2.94 -18.42 -1.71
N LEU A 4 -3.70 -18.08 -0.66
CA LEU A 4 -4.90 -17.28 -0.87
C LEU A 4 -4.47 -15.89 -1.37
N LEU A 5 -5.22 -15.30 -2.30
CA LEU A 5 -4.97 -13.94 -2.80
C LEU A 5 -4.79 -12.89 -1.68
N LYS A 6 -5.39 -13.12 -0.50
CA LYS A 6 -5.22 -12.26 0.68
C LYS A 6 -3.82 -12.31 1.28
N ASP A 7 -3.10 -13.41 1.12
CA ASP A 7 -1.73 -13.63 1.62
C ASP A 7 -0.70 -12.77 0.88
N LEU A 8 -1.02 -12.35 -0.35
CA LEU A 8 -0.25 -11.34 -1.10
C LEU A 8 -0.12 -10.02 -0.32
N TYR A 9 -1.13 -9.68 0.50
CA TYR A 9 -1.10 -8.51 1.39
C TYR A 9 -0.38 -8.84 2.70
N SER A 10 0.91 -9.14 2.57
CA SER A 10 1.81 -9.46 3.68
C SER A 10 2.55 -8.22 4.20
N GLN A 11 3.14 -8.31 5.39
CA GLN A 11 4.01 -7.26 5.93
C GLN A 11 5.14 -6.89 4.96
N SER A 12 5.74 -7.87 4.29
CA SER A 12 6.77 -7.66 3.26
C SER A 12 6.24 -6.85 2.08
N PHE A 13 5.01 -7.12 1.63
CA PHE A 13 4.36 -6.35 0.56
C PHE A 13 4.20 -4.89 0.95
N TYR A 14 3.68 -4.60 2.14
CA TYR A 14 3.51 -3.21 2.60
C TYR A 14 4.84 -2.51 2.87
N HIS A 15 5.87 -3.26 3.29
CA HIS A 15 7.21 -2.73 3.43
C HIS A 15 7.79 -2.32 2.08
N GLN A 16 7.62 -3.13 1.03
CA GLN A 16 8.01 -2.79 -0.33
C GLN A 16 7.19 -1.63 -0.88
N LEU A 17 5.87 -1.62 -0.69
CA LEU A 17 4.96 -0.53 -1.09
C LEU A 17 5.33 0.81 -0.44
N SER A 18 5.86 0.79 0.78
CA SER A 18 6.30 2.00 1.49
C SER A 18 7.49 2.71 0.83
N ILE A 19 8.26 2.02 -0.02
CA ILE A 19 9.42 2.58 -0.72
C ILE A 19 8.97 3.62 -1.77
N PRO A 20 8.16 3.26 -2.79
CA PRO A 20 7.67 4.23 -3.77
C PRO A 20 6.77 5.29 -3.11
N LEU A 21 5.99 4.93 -2.08
CA LEU A 21 5.20 5.90 -1.32
C LEU A 21 6.04 7.01 -0.71
N LYS A 22 7.20 6.68 -0.14
CA LYS A 22 8.11 7.67 0.45
C LYS A 22 8.71 8.61 -0.60
N THR A 23 8.97 8.10 -1.80
CA THR A 23 9.53 8.89 -2.91
C THR A 23 8.49 9.78 -3.56
N THR A 24 7.24 9.32 -3.66
CA THR A 24 6.16 10.06 -4.32
C THR A 24 5.46 11.05 -3.40
N ILE A 25 5.17 10.68 -2.16
CA ILE A 25 4.37 11.51 -1.24
C ILE A 25 5.30 12.29 -0.31
N PRO A 26 5.39 13.62 -0.46
CA PRO A 26 6.21 14.45 0.43
C PRO A 26 5.65 14.42 1.85
N GLY A 27 6.50 14.13 2.84
CA GLY A 27 6.08 14.01 4.24
C GLY A 27 5.49 12.64 4.62
N PHE A 28 5.57 11.65 3.74
CA PHE A 28 5.14 10.28 4.05
C PHE A 28 5.99 9.67 5.17
N ASP A 29 5.33 9.22 6.24
CA ASP A 29 5.96 8.51 7.34
C ASP A 29 5.68 7.00 7.26
N LYS A 30 6.71 6.26 6.87
CA LYS A 30 6.65 4.80 6.72
C LYS A 30 6.21 4.08 7.99
N LYS A 31 6.69 4.52 9.17
CA LYS A 31 6.36 3.85 10.45
C LYS A 31 4.88 4.00 10.75
N THR A 32 4.35 5.20 10.59
CA THR A 32 2.93 5.51 10.76
C THR A 32 2.07 4.74 9.76
N PHE A 33 2.50 4.67 8.50
CA PHE A 33 1.81 3.88 7.48
C PHE A 33 1.72 2.40 7.85
N LEU A 34 2.85 1.76 8.18
CA LEU A 34 2.87 0.35 8.56
C LEU A 34 2.06 0.08 9.83
N ASN A 35 2.12 0.97 10.82
CA ASN A 35 1.36 0.83 12.06
C ASN A 35 -0.17 0.93 11.81
N LYS A 36 -0.60 1.80 10.88
CA LYS A 36 -2.01 1.92 10.49
C LYS A 36 -2.49 0.75 9.64
N ILE A 37 -1.63 0.16 8.81
CA ILE A 37 -1.97 -1.01 7.98
C ILE A 37 -2.00 -2.29 8.81
N LEU A 38 -0.91 -2.59 9.51
CA LEU A 38 -0.67 -3.86 10.21
C LEU A 38 -1.26 -3.82 11.63
N ILE A 39 -2.55 -3.51 11.71
CA ILE A 39 -3.31 -3.56 12.96
C ILE A 39 -3.65 -5.01 13.30
N PRO A 40 -3.88 -5.37 14.57
CA PRO A 40 -4.25 -6.73 14.95
C PRO A 40 -5.51 -7.25 14.23
N ALA A 41 -6.46 -6.36 13.90
CA ALA A 41 -7.64 -6.71 13.13
C ALA A 41 -7.35 -7.12 11.67
N PHE A 42 -6.18 -6.75 11.13
CA PHE A 42 -5.78 -7.02 9.75
C PHE A 42 -5.65 -8.53 9.45
N GLU A 43 -5.27 -9.33 10.45
CA GLU A 43 -5.19 -10.78 10.31
C GLU A 43 -6.57 -11.40 10.03
N ALA A 44 -7.63 -10.85 10.65
CA ALA A 44 -9.01 -11.28 10.47
C ALA A 44 -9.66 -10.77 9.17
N TYR A 45 -9.09 -9.74 8.53
CA TYR A 45 -9.67 -9.14 7.33
C TYR A 45 -9.65 -10.08 6.12
N GLU A 46 -10.77 -10.12 5.42
CA GLU A 46 -10.89 -10.72 4.10
C GLU A 46 -10.21 -9.87 3.03
N LEU A 47 -10.05 -10.44 1.82
CA LEU A 47 -9.36 -9.78 0.70
C LEU A 47 -9.89 -8.36 0.41
N LYS A 48 -11.22 -8.22 0.30
CA LYS A 48 -11.86 -6.92 0.02
C LYS A 48 -11.64 -5.91 1.14
N GLU A 49 -11.67 -6.37 2.39
CA GLU A 49 -11.44 -5.52 3.55
C GLU A 49 -9.99 -5.04 3.60
N ARG A 50 -9.01 -5.91 3.29
CA ARG A 50 -7.60 -5.53 3.17
C ARG A 50 -7.38 -4.47 2.09
N MET A 51 -8.06 -4.62 0.94
CA MET A 51 -8.00 -3.64 -0.16
C MET A 51 -8.59 -2.28 0.27
N ALA A 52 -9.78 -2.29 0.88
CA ALA A 52 -10.45 -1.08 1.35
C ALA A 52 -9.65 -0.38 2.46
N HIS A 53 -9.13 -1.13 3.42
CA HIS A 53 -8.28 -0.62 4.50
C HIS A 53 -7.02 0.04 3.95
N THR A 54 -6.36 -0.61 2.99
CA THR A 54 -5.17 -0.05 2.32
C THR A 54 -5.49 1.29 1.66
N ALA A 55 -6.60 1.37 0.93
CA ALA A 55 -7.04 2.61 0.29
C ALA A 55 -7.35 3.72 1.31
N HIS A 56 -8.02 3.38 2.42
CA HIS A 56 -8.37 4.34 3.46
C HIS A 56 -7.15 4.87 4.21
N VAL A 57 -6.18 4.00 4.50
CA VAL A 57 -4.91 4.40 5.09
C VAL A 57 -4.11 5.25 4.11
N LEU A 58 -4.06 4.87 2.82
CA LEU A 58 -3.38 5.67 1.80
C LEU A 58 -3.99 7.07 1.67
N HIS A 59 -5.32 7.17 1.71
CA HIS A 59 -6.03 8.45 1.66
C HIS A 59 -5.61 9.42 2.77
N HIS A 60 -5.25 8.92 3.96
CA HIS A 60 -4.72 9.76 5.05
C HIS A 60 -3.38 10.42 4.73
N PHE A 61 -2.57 9.84 3.84
CA PHE A 61 -1.28 10.39 3.42
C PHE A 61 -1.38 11.24 2.17
N LEU A 62 -2.52 11.23 1.48
CA LEU A 62 -2.75 12.03 0.29
C LEU A 62 -3.29 13.42 0.66
N PRO A 63 -3.02 14.44 -0.16
CA PRO A 63 -3.59 15.76 0.04
C PRO A 63 -5.11 15.73 -0.13
N LYS A 64 -5.82 16.59 0.59
CA LYS A 64 -7.29 16.76 0.44
C LYS A 64 -7.70 17.24 -0.96
N ASP A 65 -6.76 17.85 -1.66
CA ASP A 65 -6.94 18.39 -3.00
C ASP A 65 -6.91 17.26 -4.03
N TYR A 66 -8.07 16.93 -4.61
CA TYR A 66 -8.22 15.76 -5.48
C TYR A 66 -7.26 15.77 -6.67
N SER A 67 -7.08 16.93 -7.33
CA SER A 67 -6.17 17.05 -8.47
C SER A 67 -4.73 16.70 -8.08
N LYS A 68 -4.26 17.19 -6.93
CA LYS A 68 -2.92 16.86 -6.42
C LYS A 68 -2.82 15.39 -6.02
N ALA A 69 -3.84 14.85 -5.36
CA ALA A 69 -3.89 13.45 -4.97
C ALA A 69 -3.85 12.52 -6.20
N ALA A 70 -4.63 12.83 -7.24
CA ALA A 70 -4.66 12.06 -8.48
C ALA A 70 -3.30 12.05 -9.18
N THR A 71 -2.62 13.20 -9.27
CA THR A 71 -1.26 13.27 -9.82
C THR A 71 -0.28 12.42 -9.02
N LEU A 72 -0.33 12.48 -7.68
CA LEU A 72 0.52 11.65 -6.82
C LEU A 72 0.22 10.15 -7.00
N VAL A 73 -1.04 9.76 -7.14
CA VAL A 73 -1.42 8.36 -7.38
C VAL A 73 -0.87 7.87 -8.72
N ILE A 74 -0.95 8.68 -9.78
CA ILE A 74 -0.36 8.33 -11.09
C ILE A 74 1.16 8.17 -10.97
N GLN A 75 1.84 9.09 -10.28
CA GLN A 75 3.28 8.97 -10.05
C GLN A 75 3.64 7.75 -9.20
N LEU A 76 2.79 7.41 -8.23
CA LEU A 76 2.98 6.25 -7.37
C LEU A 76 2.87 4.96 -8.19
N ILE A 77 1.92 4.87 -9.13
CA ILE A 77 1.76 3.72 -10.02
C ILE A 77 3.04 3.51 -10.85
N GLU A 78 3.60 4.59 -11.39
CA GLU A 78 4.85 4.52 -12.17
C GLU A 78 6.05 4.13 -11.28
N ALA A 79 6.12 4.65 -10.05
CA ALA A 79 7.15 4.27 -9.09
C ALA A 79 7.03 2.79 -8.66
N ILE A 80 5.81 2.28 -8.48
CA ILE A 80 5.55 0.88 -8.18
C ILE A 80 5.95 -0.04 -9.34
N LYS A 81 5.67 0.35 -10.60
CA LYS A 81 6.12 -0.42 -11.76
C LYS A 81 7.65 -0.54 -11.84
N LYS A 82 8.37 0.48 -11.37
CA LYS A 82 9.82 0.55 -11.45
C LYS A 82 10.52 -0.15 -10.27
N GLU A 83 10.04 0.06 -9.05
CA GLU A 83 10.72 -0.30 -7.79
C GLU A 83 9.76 -0.83 -6.71
N GLY A 84 8.50 -1.09 -7.07
CA GLY A 84 7.48 -1.56 -6.14
C GLY A 84 7.55 -3.06 -5.86
N PRO A 85 6.65 -3.57 -5.00
CA PRO A 85 6.57 -5.00 -4.74
C PRO A 85 6.35 -5.74 -6.07
N ALA A 86 7.38 -6.46 -6.52
CA ALA A 86 7.21 -7.38 -7.64
C ALA A 86 6.13 -8.38 -7.24
N ALA A 87 5.07 -8.50 -8.04
CA ALA A 87 4.12 -9.62 -7.96
C ALA A 87 4.80 -10.94 -8.41
N SER A 88 6.07 -11.13 -8.08
CA SER A 88 6.87 -12.30 -8.40
C SER A 88 6.76 -13.31 -7.26
N SER A 89 5.56 -13.88 -7.12
CA SER A 89 5.33 -15.20 -6.52
C SER A 89 3.88 -15.59 -6.80
N ILE A 90 3.57 -15.67 -8.09
CA ILE A 90 2.60 -16.64 -8.57
C ILE A 90 3.43 -17.57 -9.47
N GLU A 91 4.22 -18.43 -8.84
CA GLU A 91 4.78 -19.62 -9.47
C GLU A 91 4.07 -20.85 -8.89
#